data_AF-A0A814LR55-F1
#
_entry.id   AF-A0A814LR55-F1
#
_cell.length_a   1.000
_cell.length_b   1.000
_cell.length_c   1.000
_cell.angle_alpha   90.00
_cell.angle_beta   90.00
_cell.angle_gamma   90.00
#
_symmetry.space_group_name_H-M   'P 1'
#
loop_
_entity.id
_entity.type
_entity.pdbx_description
1 polymer ?
#
loop_
_entity_poly.entity_id
_entity_poly.type
_entity_poly.pdbx_seq_one_letter_code
_entity_poly.pdbx_strand_id
1 'polypeptide(L)'
;MTATNSDKEKDLEKLFKIIHNVKYAMLTTVNEDGTLHSRPMINKQADSFHGELWFFTQRSAHKVTEVKKGSDEVNVSYADPENQSYVSISGRADLVDDHTKKKDLWSDTLKVWFPKGLDDPDVTLLRITIIEAEYWDSSTTVMQKLYGLAKASILGDHTALAGENKKLVLN
;
A
#
# COMPACT_ATOMS: atom_id res chain seq x y z
N MET A 1 9.83 -23.10 1.71
CA MET A 1 11.08 -22.52 2.26
C MET A 1 10.66 -21.24 2.98
N THR A 2 10.81 -21.17 4.30
CA THR A 2 10.53 -19.94 5.06
C THR A 2 11.59 -18.90 4.71
N ALA A 3 11.16 -17.70 4.28
CA ALA A 3 12.06 -16.60 3.99
C ALA A 3 12.91 -16.27 5.24
N THR A 4 14.20 -15.99 5.06
CA THR A 4 15.01 -15.50 6.18
C THR A 4 14.55 -14.09 6.56
N ASN A 5 14.80 -13.65 7.80
CA ASN A 5 14.37 -12.32 8.26
C ASN A 5 14.91 -11.19 7.35
N SER A 6 16.10 -11.39 6.77
CA SER A 6 16.72 -10.46 5.82
C SER A 6 16.01 -10.39 4.45
N ASP A 7 15.45 -11.49 3.97
CA ASP A 7 14.73 -11.51 2.70
C ASP A 7 13.38 -10.81 2.83
N LYS A 8 12.70 -11.01 3.96
CA LYS A 8 11.45 -10.32 4.30
C LYS A 8 11.65 -8.79 4.35
N GLU A 9 12.73 -8.32 4.97
CA GLU A 9 13.05 -6.89 5.03
C GLU A 9 13.27 -6.29 3.63
N LYS A 10 14.01 -6.99 2.76
CA LYS A 10 14.22 -6.55 1.37
C LYS A 10 12.93 -6.49 0.56
N ASP A 11 12.06 -7.48 0.75
CA ASP A 11 10.77 -7.55 0.06
C ASP A 11 9.84 -6.42 0.51
N LEU A 12 9.82 -6.11 1.81
CA LEU A 12 9.12 -4.94 2.36
C LEU A 12 9.71 -3.63 1.82
N GLU A 13 11.03 -3.50 1.76
CA GLU A 13 11.69 -2.31 1.22
C GLU A 13 11.35 -2.07 -0.26
N LYS A 14 11.34 -3.14 -1.08
CA LYS A 14 10.94 -3.06 -2.49
C LYS A 14 9.47 -2.70 -2.63
N LEU A 15 8.59 -3.33 -1.85
CA LEU A 15 7.16 -2.99 -1.84
C LEU A 15 6.95 -1.52 -1.48
N PHE A 16 7.63 -1.03 -0.45
CA PHE A 16 7.56 0.37 -0.04
C PHE A 16 8.01 1.31 -1.16
N LYS A 17 9.14 1.04 -1.82
CA LYS A 17 9.63 1.83 -2.95
C LYS A 17 8.61 1.95 -4.07
N ILE A 18 7.85 0.89 -4.35
CA ILE A 18 6.81 0.91 -5.39
C ILE A 18 5.63 1.81 -4.96
N ILE A 19 5.18 1.71 -3.71
CA ILE A 19 3.95 2.40 -3.28
C ILE A 19 4.18 3.83 -2.75
N HIS A 20 5.38 4.19 -2.28
CA HIS A 20 5.58 5.41 -1.48
C HIS A 20 5.18 6.72 -2.20
N ASN A 21 5.39 6.79 -3.52
CA ASN A 21 5.07 7.97 -4.32
C ASN A 21 3.63 7.98 -4.85
N VAL A 22 2.90 6.86 -4.69
CA VAL A 22 1.52 6.78 -5.13
C VAL A 22 0.65 7.54 -4.12
N LYS A 23 0.07 8.66 -4.55
CA LYS A 23 -0.66 9.59 -3.68
C LYS A 23 -1.90 8.98 -3.03
N TYR A 24 -2.58 8.09 -3.75
CA TYR A 24 -3.82 7.48 -3.31
C TYR A 24 -3.74 5.96 -3.41
N ALA A 25 -4.17 5.29 -2.35
CA ALA A 25 -4.43 3.86 -2.35
C ALA A 25 -5.95 3.63 -2.48
N MET A 26 -6.37 2.58 -3.16
CA MET A 26 -7.76 2.14 -3.14
C MET A 26 -7.93 1.09 -2.04
N LEU A 27 -8.66 1.44 -0.98
CA LEU A 27 -9.01 0.52 0.11
C LEU A 27 -10.34 -0.14 -0.20
N THR A 28 -10.33 -1.46 -0.27
CA THR A 28 -11.51 -2.31 -0.47
C THR A 28 -11.82 -3.07 0.81
N THR A 29 -13.06 -2.95 1.24
CA THR A 29 -13.66 -3.61 2.41
C THR A 29 -14.91 -4.37 1.98
N VAL A 30 -15.42 -5.23 2.85
CA VAL A 30 -16.67 -5.98 2.65
C VAL A 30 -17.81 -5.23 3.35
N ASN A 31 -18.85 -4.87 2.60
CA ASN A 31 -20.08 -4.29 3.12
C ASN A 31 -20.91 -5.31 3.92
N GLU A 32 -21.91 -4.84 4.67
CA GLU A 32 -22.79 -5.72 5.46
C GLU A 32 -23.57 -6.73 4.60
N ASP A 33 -23.84 -6.41 3.34
CA ASP A 33 -24.50 -7.29 2.35
C ASP A 33 -23.53 -8.25 1.64
N GLY A 34 -22.25 -8.23 2.02
CA GLY A 34 -21.18 -9.05 1.41
C GLY A 34 -20.58 -8.47 0.13
N THR A 35 -21.07 -7.32 -0.36
CA THR A 35 -20.48 -6.68 -1.56
C THR A 35 -19.14 -6.02 -1.24
N LEU A 36 -18.27 -5.92 -2.25
CA LEU A 36 -16.99 -5.22 -2.12
C LEU A 36 -17.17 -3.73 -2.39
N HIS A 37 -16.63 -2.89 -1.51
CA HIS A 37 -16.67 -1.44 -1.68
C HIS A 37 -15.27 -0.83 -1.56
N SER A 38 -14.77 -0.34 -2.70
CA SER A 38 -13.47 0.31 -2.80
C SER A 38 -13.58 1.83 -2.76
N ARG A 39 -12.64 2.49 -2.07
CA ARG A 39 -12.60 3.95 -1.93
C ARG A 39 -11.17 4.48 -1.85
N PRO A 40 -10.88 5.68 -2.40
CA PRO A 40 -9.56 6.27 -2.34
C PRO A 40 -9.22 6.69 -0.91
N MET A 41 -8.00 6.38 -0.48
CA MET A 41 -7.39 6.75 0.78
C MET A 41 -6.06 7.45 0.49
N ILE A 42 -5.75 8.51 1.22
CA ILE A 42 -4.49 9.23 1.05
C ILE A 42 -3.37 8.35 1.58
N ASN A 43 -2.39 8.06 0.74
CA ASN A 43 -1.22 7.29 1.13
C ASN A 43 -0.26 8.17 1.93
N LYS A 44 -0.34 8.10 3.25
CA LYS A 44 0.60 8.76 4.17
C LYS A 44 1.24 7.70 5.05
N GLN A 45 2.33 7.13 4.54
CA GLN A 45 3.18 6.23 5.29
C GLN A 45 4.30 7.00 5.97
N ALA A 46 4.78 6.48 7.09
CA ALA A 46 6.05 6.93 7.67
C ALA A 46 7.21 6.47 6.76
N ASP A 47 8.34 7.15 6.86
CA ASP A 47 9.55 6.80 6.09
C ASP A 47 10.06 5.38 6.43
N SER A 48 9.68 4.84 7.59
CA SER A 48 9.97 3.47 7.99
C SER A 48 8.78 2.54 7.77
N PHE A 49 8.95 1.58 6.85
CA PHE A 49 7.92 0.61 6.46
C PHE A 49 8.13 -0.73 7.16
N HIS A 50 7.31 -1.02 8.17
CA HIS A 50 7.40 -2.24 8.98
C HIS A 50 6.27 -3.24 8.69
N GLY A 51 5.80 -3.29 7.43
CA GLY A 51 4.69 -4.16 7.04
C GLY A 51 3.32 -3.68 7.50
N GLU A 52 3.21 -2.38 7.83
CA GLU A 52 1.95 -1.73 8.17
C GLU A 52 1.67 -0.59 7.19
N LEU A 53 0.41 -0.43 6.82
CA LEU A 53 -0.08 0.77 6.13
C LEU A 53 -0.95 1.59 7.06
N TRP A 54 -0.81 2.90 6.99
CA TRP A 54 -1.53 3.83 7.83
C TRP A 54 -2.38 4.78 6.99
N PHE A 55 -3.63 4.95 7.42
CA PHE A 55 -4.57 5.88 6.79
C PHE A 55 -5.32 6.67 7.85
N PHE A 56 -5.42 7.99 7.67
CA PHE A 56 -6.35 8.78 8.48
C PHE A 56 -7.80 8.47 8.11
N THR A 57 -8.65 8.37 9.11
CA THR A 57 -10.10 8.20 8.94
C THR A 57 -10.85 8.85 10.09
N GLN A 58 -12.16 8.99 9.93
CA GLN A 58 -13.09 9.27 11.02
C GLN A 58 -13.55 7.97 11.67
N ARG A 59 -13.74 7.96 13.00
CA ARG A 59 -14.33 6.82 13.73
C ARG A 59 -15.77 6.56 13.29
N SER A 60 -16.47 7.61 12.90
CA SER A 60 -17.83 7.59 12.37
C SER A 60 -17.95 7.06 10.93
N ALA A 61 -16.85 6.88 10.21
CA ALA A 61 -16.89 6.50 8.80
C ALA A 61 -17.38 5.05 8.60
N HIS A 62 -18.18 4.81 7.55
CA HIS A 62 -18.72 3.48 7.21
C HIS A 62 -17.68 2.35 7.19
N LYS A 63 -16.49 2.60 6.63
CA LYS A 63 -15.38 1.62 6.61
C LYS A 63 -14.97 1.12 8.00
N VAL A 64 -15.12 1.95 9.03
CA VAL A 64 -14.81 1.58 10.41
C VAL A 64 -15.84 0.61 10.94
N THR A 65 -17.11 0.81 10.59
CA THR A 65 -18.18 -0.13 10.93
C THR A 65 -17.99 -1.48 10.23
N GLU A 66 -17.65 -1.44 8.94
CA GLU A 66 -17.35 -2.63 8.12
C GLU A 66 -16.21 -3.46 8.76
N VAL A 67 -15.08 -2.82 9.07
CA VAL A 67 -13.91 -3.48 9.69
C VAL A 67 -14.21 -4.03 11.09
N LYS A 68 -15.03 -3.34 11.90
CA LYS A 68 -15.34 -3.77 13.28
C LYS A 68 -16.34 -4.93 13.37
N LYS A 69 -17.19 -5.14 12.36
CA LYS A 69 -18.34 -6.06 12.45
C LYS A 69 -18.06 -7.50 12.01
N GLY A 70 -16.82 -7.84 11.61
CA GLY A 70 -16.42 -9.25 11.43
C GLY A 70 -15.61 -9.58 10.18
N SER A 71 -15.23 -8.59 9.35
CA SER A 71 -14.24 -8.78 8.28
C SER A 71 -13.19 -7.68 8.41
N ASP A 72 -12.19 -7.93 9.26
CA ASP A 72 -10.98 -7.12 9.33
C ASP A 72 -10.11 -7.31 8.07
N GLU A 73 -10.38 -8.34 7.27
CA GLU A 73 -9.71 -8.61 6.01
C GLU A 73 -10.07 -7.54 4.96
N VAL A 74 -9.03 -6.88 4.46
CA VAL A 74 -9.15 -5.83 3.47
C VAL A 74 -8.15 -6.05 2.33
N ASN A 75 -8.44 -5.42 1.19
CA ASN A 75 -7.46 -5.25 0.14
C ASN A 75 -7.08 -3.77 0.01
N VAL A 76 -5.79 -3.49 -0.16
CA VAL A 76 -5.28 -2.18 -0.53
C VAL A 76 -4.59 -2.31 -1.88
N SER A 77 -5.04 -1.54 -2.86
CA SER A 77 -4.41 -1.52 -4.18
C SER A 77 -3.79 -0.17 -4.51
N TYR A 78 -2.67 -0.22 -5.22
CA TYR A 78 -1.96 0.94 -5.74
C TYR A 78 -1.80 0.78 -7.25
N ALA A 79 -1.94 1.90 -7.96
CA ALA A 79 -1.69 1.96 -9.38
C ALA A 79 -0.87 3.21 -9.69
N ASP A 80 0.23 3.01 -10.40
CA ASP A 80 1.04 4.03 -11.03
C ASP A 80 1.13 3.71 -12.53
N PRO A 81 0.14 4.16 -13.32
CA PRO A 81 0.10 3.89 -14.75
C PRO A 81 1.28 4.54 -15.51
N GLU A 82 1.85 5.62 -14.99
CA GLU A 82 3.00 6.31 -15.62
C GLU A 82 4.26 5.44 -15.55
N ASN A 83 4.50 4.82 -14.39
CA ASN A 83 5.62 3.90 -14.20
C ASN A 83 5.29 2.43 -14.52
N GLN A 84 4.03 2.14 -14.89
CA GLN A 84 3.52 0.79 -15.12
C GLN A 84 3.75 -0.13 -13.92
N SER A 85 3.48 0.40 -12.73
CA SER A 85 3.63 -0.31 -11.45
C SER A 85 2.27 -0.46 -10.77
N TYR A 86 1.96 -1.67 -10.33
CA TYR A 86 0.68 -2.02 -9.71
C TYR A 86 0.93 -2.91 -8.51
N VAL A 87 0.15 -2.72 -7.46
CA VAL A 87 0.27 -3.47 -6.21
C VAL A 87 -1.11 -3.85 -5.69
N SER A 88 -1.25 -5.09 -5.23
CA SER A 88 -2.40 -5.60 -4.49
C SER A 88 -1.90 -6.14 -3.15
N ILE A 89 -2.47 -5.65 -2.04
CA ILE A 89 -2.10 -6.04 -0.68
C ILE A 89 -3.32 -6.61 0.01
N SER A 90 -3.24 -7.85 0.48
CA SER A 90 -4.22 -8.40 1.41
C SER A 90 -3.71 -8.20 2.85
N GLY A 91 -4.55 -7.69 3.73
CA GLY A 91 -4.16 -7.40 5.11
C GLY A 91 -5.33 -7.36 6.08
N ARG A 92 -5.02 -7.12 7.35
CA ARG A 92 -5.99 -6.94 8.43
C ARG A 92 -6.05 -5.50 8.90
N ALA A 93 -7.24 -4.95 8.96
CA ALA A 93 -7.50 -3.57 9.35
C ALA A 93 -7.85 -3.46 10.83
N ASP A 94 -7.17 -2.54 11.53
CA ASP A 94 -7.44 -2.19 12.92
C ASP A 94 -7.66 -0.68 13.05
N LEU A 95 -8.57 -0.28 13.95
CA LEU A 95 -8.63 1.10 14.40
C LEU A 95 -7.61 1.33 15.51
N VAL A 96 -6.71 2.28 15.29
CA VAL A 96 -5.66 2.63 16.24
C VAL A 96 -5.82 4.09 16.63
N ASP A 97 -5.88 4.32 17.95
CA ASP A 97 -5.90 5.66 18.53
C ASP A 97 -4.56 5.95 19.21
N ASP A 98 -3.55 6.19 18.38
CA ASP A 98 -2.21 6.55 18.83
C ASP A 98 -1.95 8.02 18.46
N HIS A 99 -1.92 8.87 19.47
CA HIS A 99 -1.69 10.30 19.28
C HIS A 99 -0.26 10.63 18.78
N THR A 100 0.74 9.84 19.20
CA THR A 100 2.12 10.00 18.71
C THR A 100 2.18 9.66 17.24
N LYS A 101 1.56 8.54 16.83
CA LYS A 101 1.52 8.13 15.42
C LYS A 101 0.71 9.09 14.54
N LYS A 102 -0.40 9.61 15.06
CA LYS A 102 -1.19 10.65 14.38
C LYS A 102 -0.34 11.90 14.13
N LYS A 103 0.46 12.34 15.10
CA LYS A 103 1.37 13.49 14.92
C LYS A 103 2.47 13.22 13.91
N ASP A 104 3.08 12.05 13.94
CA ASP A 104 4.12 11.59 13.01
C ASP A 104 3.66 11.64 11.54
N LEU A 105 2.45 11.17 11.27
CA LEU A 105 1.92 11.06 9.91
C LEU A 105 1.19 12.33 9.41
N TRP A 106 0.96 13.31 10.28
CA TRP A 106 0.14 14.46 9.93
C TRP A 106 0.86 15.40 8.96
N SER A 107 0.08 15.96 8.03
CA SER A 107 0.51 17.08 7.20
C SER A 107 -0.65 18.06 7.03
N ASP A 108 -0.36 19.35 6.90
CA ASP A 108 -1.41 20.37 6.77
C ASP A 108 -2.32 20.17 5.56
N THR A 109 -1.86 19.45 4.53
CA THR A 109 -2.69 19.04 3.39
C THR A 109 -3.91 18.21 3.79
N LEU A 110 -3.85 17.50 4.92
CA LEU A 110 -4.95 16.69 5.43
C LEU A 110 -6.12 17.52 5.98
N LYS A 111 -5.91 18.80 6.30
CA LYS A 111 -6.96 19.70 6.79
C LYS A 111 -8.13 19.88 5.80
N VAL A 112 -7.91 19.61 4.52
CA VAL A 112 -8.97 19.61 3.50
C VAL A 112 -10.06 18.58 3.82
N TRP A 113 -9.68 17.43 4.38
CA TRP A 113 -10.61 16.36 4.78
C TRP A 113 -10.91 16.37 6.28
N PHE A 114 -9.99 16.91 7.10
CA PHE A 114 -10.09 16.98 8.56
C PHE A 114 -9.94 18.43 9.03
N PRO A 115 -10.97 19.28 8.83
CA PRO A 115 -10.86 20.73 9.04
C PRO A 115 -10.60 21.13 10.50
N LYS A 116 -11.01 20.30 11.46
CA LYS A 116 -10.75 20.48 12.89
C LYS A 116 -9.33 20.02 13.31
N GLY A 117 -8.57 19.45 12.39
CA GLY A 117 -7.19 19.03 12.63
C GLY A 117 -7.04 17.75 13.46
N LEU A 118 -5.84 17.56 14.01
CA LEU A 118 -5.47 16.40 14.83
C LEU A 118 -6.25 16.29 16.14
N ASP A 119 -6.73 17.42 16.67
CA ASP A 119 -7.44 17.49 17.95
C ASP A 119 -8.92 17.09 17.82
N ASP A 120 -9.40 16.81 16.60
CA ASP A 120 -10.73 16.29 16.39
C ASP A 120 -10.86 14.88 17.00
N PRO A 121 -11.77 14.66 17.97
CA PRO A 121 -11.94 13.35 18.60
C PRO A 121 -12.40 12.27 17.62
N ASP A 122 -13.00 12.65 16.49
CA ASP A 122 -13.40 11.71 15.45
C ASP A 122 -12.22 11.29 14.57
N VAL A 123 -11.10 12.02 14.56
CA VAL A 123 -9.91 11.68 13.78
C VAL A 123 -9.11 10.56 14.46
N THR A 124 -8.93 9.47 13.71
CA THR A 124 -8.22 8.27 14.14
C THR A 124 -7.39 7.69 12.98
N LEU A 125 -6.60 6.67 13.27
CA LEU A 125 -5.90 5.91 12.25
C LEU A 125 -6.59 4.57 11.99
N LEU A 126 -6.61 4.20 10.72
CA LEU A 126 -6.83 2.84 10.25
C LEU A 126 -5.45 2.26 9.91
N ARG A 127 -5.05 1.22 10.64
CA ARG A 127 -3.82 0.48 10.42
C ARG A 127 -4.13 -0.79 9.65
N ILE A 128 -3.41 -1.06 8.56
CA ILE A 128 -3.47 -2.32 7.83
C ILE A 128 -2.19 -3.10 8.07
N THR A 129 -2.28 -4.23 8.75
CA THR A 129 -1.17 -5.19 8.88
C THR A 129 -1.12 -6.05 7.62
N ILE A 130 -0.01 -6.03 6.90
CA ILE A 130 0.14 -6.74 5.63
C ILE A 130 0.29 -8.24 5.87
N ILE A 131 -0.53 -9.04 5.19
CA ILE A 131 -0.42 -10.51 5.19
C ILE A 131 0.32 -10.98 3.95
N GLU A 132 -0.15 -10.53 2.79
CA GLU A 132 0.45 -10.82 1.49
C GLU A 132 0.40 -9.59 0.61
N ALA A 133 1.34 -9.51 -0.32
CA ALA A 133 1.36 -8.49 -1.34
C ALA A 133 1.75 -9.11 -2.67
N GLU A 134 1.16 -8.65 -3.75
CA GLU A 134 1.62 -8.94 -5.09
C GLU A 134 1.85 -7.64 -5.83
N TYR A 135 2.97 -7.55 -6.54
CA TYR A 135 3.27 -6.41 -7.37
C TYR A 135 3.60 -6.83 -8.80
N TRP A 136 3.34 -5.90 -9.70
CA TRP A 136 3.75 -5.91 -11.10
C TRP A 136 4.50 -4.60 -11.32
N ASP A 137 5.79 -4.66 -11.60
CA ASP A 137 6.65 -3.50 -11.69
C ASP A 137 7.46 -3.55 -12.98
N SER A 138 7.08 -2.73 -13.96
CA SER A 138 7.84 -2.56 -15.20
C SER A 138 8.77 -1.35 -15.15
N SER A 139 8.91 -0.71 -13.98
CA SER A 139 9.79 0.43 -13.79
C SER A 139 11.25 0.00 -13.95
N THR A 140 11.76 0.18 -15.16
CA THR A 140 13.14 -0.12 -15.51
C THR A 140 13.91 1.19 -15.61
N THR A 141 15.07 1.24 -14.94
CA THR A 141 15.99 2.37 -15.10
C THR A 141 16.43 2.48 -16.57
N VAL A 142 16.83 3.68 -17.00
CA VAL A 142 17.32 3.91 -18.38
C VAL A 142 18.43 2.93 -18.76
N MET A 143 19.34 2.61 -17.83
CA MET A 143 20.40 1.62 -18.05
C MET A 143 19.87 0.19 -18.20
N GLN A 144 18.88 -0.22 -17.42
CA GLN A 144 18.25 -1.54 -17.57
C GLN A 144 17.48 -1.65 -18.89
N LYS A 145 16.80 -0.57 -19.33
CA LYS A 145 16.16 -0.51 -20.65
C LYS A 145 17.19 -0.66 -21.77
N LEU A 146 18.30 0.08 -21.71
CA LEU A 146 19.39 -0.02 -22.69
C LEU A 146 20.01 -1.43 -22.73
N TYR A 147 20.27 -2.02 -21.57
CA TYR A 147 20.80 -3.38 -21.47
C TYR A 147 19.81 -4.42 -22.02
N GLY A 148 18.53 -4.30 -21.66
CA GLY A 148 17.47 -5.17 -22.17
C GLY A 148 17.32 -5.05 -23.69
N LEU A 149 17.38 -3.85 -24.25
CA LEU A 149 17.35 -3.62 -25.70
C LEU A 149 18.57 -4.23 -26.41
N ALA A 150 19.77 -4.09 -25.83
CA ALA A 150 20.98 -4.70 -26.37
C ALA A 150 20.88 -6.23 -26.37
N LYS A 151 20.42 -6.84 -25.28
CA LYS A 151 20.15 -8.28 -25.21
C LYS A 151 19.09 -8.73 -26.20
N ALA A 152 17.96 -8.03 -26.28
CA ALA A 152 16.90 -8.38 -27.23
C ALA A 152 17.40 -8.32 -28.68
N SER A 153 18.20 -7.32 -29.03
CA SER A 153 18.72 -7.14 -30.40
C SER A 153 19.82 -8.15 -30.76
N ILE A 154 20.68 -8.51 -29.81
CA ILE A 154 21.83 -9.40 -30.04
C ILE A 154 21.44 -10.88 -29.86
N LEU A 155 20.63 -11.19 -28.83
CA LEU A 155 20.32 -12.55 -28.39
C LEU A 155 18.89 -12.99 -28.75
N GLY A 156 18.04 -12.10 -29.28
CA GLY A 156 16.61 -12.39 -29.49
C GLY A 156 15.82 -12.56 -28.18
N ASP A 157 16.43 -12.25 -27.04
CA ASP A 157 15.85 -12.41 -25.72
C ASP A 157 15.03 -11.18 -25.33
N HIS A 158 13.74 -11.23 -25.62
CA HIS A 158 12.79 -10.17 -25.29
C HIS A 158 12.39 -10.15 -23.80
N THR A 159 12.75 -11.18 -23.02
CA THR A 159 12.37 -11.26 -21.59
C THR A 159 13.13 -10.24 -20.74
N ALA A 160 14.28 -9.77 -21.21
CA ALA A 160 15.04 -8.71 -20.56
C ALA A 160 14.31 -7.33 -20.54
N LEU A 161 13.21 -7.21 -21.27
CA LEU A 161 12.32 -6.04 -21.26
C LEU A 161 11.03 -6.26 -20.45
N ALA A 162 10.77 -7.49 -19.99
CA ALA A 162 9.58 -7.80 -19.23
C ALA A 162 9.69 -7.26 -17.78
N GLY A 163 8.62 -6.67 -17.27
CA GLY A 163 8.54 -6.22 -15.89
C GLY A 163 8.64 -7.37 -14.88
N GLU A 164 8.92 -7.03 -13.63
CA GLU A 164 8.95 -7.97 -12.52
C GLU A 164 7.53 -8.21 -11.99
N ASN A 165 7.15 -9.48 -11.81
CA ASN A 165 5.97 -9.85 -11.02
C ASN A 165 6.39 -10.78 -9.89
N LYS A 166 5.99 -10.45 -8.66
CA LYS A 166 6.33 -11.24 -7.49
C LYS A 166 5.22 -11.17 -6.45
N LYS A 167 4.85 -12.35 -5.94
CA LYS A 167 4.01 -12.51 -4.75
C LYS A 167 4.88 -12.64 -3.50
N LEU A 168 4.54 -11.88 -2.48
CA LEU A 168 5.19 -11.77 -1.18
C LEU A 168 4.25 -12.32 -0.10
N VAL A 169 4.75 -13.23 0.73
CA VAL A 169 4.04 -13.69 1.94
C VAL A 169 4.80 -13.13 3.13
N LEU A 170 4.13 -12.26 3.90
CA LEU A 170 4.77 -11.38 4.87
C LEU A 170 4.31 -11.67 6.31
N ASN A 171 3.49 -12.70 6.52
CA ASN A 171 3.01 -13.15 7.82
C ASN A 171 3.28 -14.65 8.02
#